data_AF-A0A916XDP0-F1
#
_entry.id   AF-A0A916XDP0-F1
#
_cell.length_a   1.000
_cell.length_b   1.000
_cell.length_c   1.000
_cell.angle_alpha   90.00
_cell.angle_beta   90.00
_cell.angle_gamma   90.00
#
_symmetry.space_group_name_H-M   'P 1'
#
loop_
_entity.id
_entity.type
_entity.pdbx_description
1 polymer ?
#
loop_
_entity_poly.entity_id
_entity_poly.type
_entity_poly.pdbx_seq_one_letter_code
_entity_poly.pdbx_strand_id
1 'polypeptide(L)'
;MSNVSYEGVPAIAVRSFLGEASASCFNGSTWSLTNSGNGSFILSGGGEGCVAKTQSIFWSASPADQTFQFKKLEEGDKAKNVDEGYRLVLSSATGDTMVLKSPIEYGNATAYVVLNFTKATK
;
A
#
# COMPACT_ATOMS: atom_id res chain seq x y z
N MET A 1 1.26 -10.22 -6.53
CA MET A 1 -0.07 -10.14 -5.88
C MET A 1 0.13 -9.83 -4.40
N SER A 2 -0.83 -9.18 -3.75
CA SER A 2 -0.75 -8.84 -2.32
C SER A 2 -1.77 -9.56 -1.45
N ASN A 3 -1.44 -9.69 -0.17
CA ASN A 3 -2.33 -10.11 0.92
C ASN A 3 -2.16 -9.18 2.12
N VAL A 4 -3.25 -8.91 2.82
CA VAL A 4 -3.32 -8.03 3.98
C VAL A 4 -3.42 -8.86 5.25
N SER A 5 -2.57 -8.57 6.23
CA SER A 5 -2.67 -9.09 7.60
C SER A 5 -2.59 -7.95 8.63
N TYR A 6 -2.88 -8.28 9.88
CA TYR A 6 -2.94 -7.31 10.98
C TYR A 6 -2.09 -7.80 12.14
N GLU A 7 -1.29 -6.90 12.72
CA GLU A 7 -0.45 -7.18 13.88
C GLU A 7 -0.91 -6.29 15.04
N GLY A 8 -1.35 -6.89 16.15
CA GLY A 8 -1.73 -6.15 17.36
C GLY A 8 -3.08 -5.40 17.27
N VAL A 9 -3.89 -5.65 16.24
CA VAL A 9 -5.19 -4.99 16.01
C VAL A 9 -6.17 -5.92 15.31
N PRO A 10 -7.46 -5.94 15.70
CA PRO A 10 -8.49 -6.64 14.92
C PRO A 10 -8.82 -5.87 13.64
N ALA A 11 -9.05 -6.59 12.53
CA ALA A 11 -9.34 -5.99 11.22
C ALA A 11 -10.47 -4.93 11.27
N ILE A 12 -11.51 -5.18 12.07
CA ILE A 12 -12.68 -4.29 12.20
C ILE A 12 -12.36 -2.91 12.80
N ALA A 13 -11.22 -2.77 13.49
CA ALA A 13 -10.78 -1.48 14.02
C ALA A 13 -10.19 -0.57 12.94
N VAL A 14 -9.80 -1.11 11.77
CA VAL A 14 -9.24 -0.36 10.65
C VAL A 14 -10.35 0.00 9.66
N ARG A 15 -10.97 1.16 9.87
CA ARG A 15 -12.14 1.62 9.11
C ARG A 15 -11.83 2.16 7.71
N SER A 16 -10.59 2.52 7.45
CA SER A 16 -10.11 2.95 6.14
C SER A 16 -8.61 2.71 6.05
N PHE A 17 -8.10 2.61 4.83
CA PHE A 17 -6.68 2.34 4.62
C PHE A 17 -6.21 2.88 3.28
N LEU A 18 -5.15 3.70 3.29
CA LEU A 18 -4.55 4.29 2.09
C LEU A 18 -5.57 4.97 1.15
N GLY A 19 -6.63 5.57 1.70
CA GLY A 19 -7.71 6.20 0.94
C GLY A 19 -8.74 5.25 0.34
N GLU A 20 -8.75 3.97 0.75
CA GLU A 20 -9.79 3.00 0.42
C GLU A 20 -10.68 2.69 1.64
N ALA A 21 -11.86 2.13 1.39
CA ALA A 21 -12.87 1.81 2.40
C ALA A 21 -12.40 0.82 3.47
N SER A 22 -11.40 -0.02 3.18
CA SER A 22 -10.77 -0.89 4.18
C SER A 22 -9.41 -1.39 3.69
N ALA A 23 -8.60 -1.91 4.60
CA ALA A 23 -7.33 -2.53 4.23
C ALA A 23 -7.53 -3.81 3.39
N SER A 24 -8.65 -4.52 3.55
CA SER A 24 -8.94 -5.74 2.78
C SER A 24 -9.13 -5.47 1.29
N CYS A 25 -9.38 -4.22 0.88
CA CYS A 25 -9.41 -3.83 -0.54
C CYS A 25 -8.09 -4.08 -1.27
N PHE A 26 -6.98 -4.20 -0.53
CA PHE A 26 -5.67 -4.51 -1.07
C PHE A 26 -5.40 -6.02 -1.13
N ASN A 27 -6.33 -6.89 -0.72
CA ASN A 27 -6.20 -8.33 -0.97
C ASN A 27 -6.32 -8.62 -2.46
N GLY A 28 -5.35 -9.36 -3.00
CA GLY A 28 -5.29 -9.66 -4.43
C GLY A 28 -4.85 -8.48 -5.30
N SER A 29 -4.49 -7.33 -4.72
CA SER A 29 -4.02 -6.19 -5.52
C SER A 29 -2.69 -6.51 -6.21
N THR A 30 -2.45 -5.85 -7.34
CA THR A 30 -1.21 -5.99 -8.10
C THR A 30 -0.55 -4.63 -8.27
N TRP A 31 0.71 -4.54 -7.90
CA TRP A 31 1.47 -3.30 -7.90
C TRP A 31 2.57 -3.38 -8.96
N SER A 32 2.62 -2.36 -9.82
CA SER A 32 3.65 -2.17 -10.83
C SER A 32 4.54 -1.01 -10.40
N LEU A 33 5.75 -1.32 -9.97
CA LEU A 33 6.70 -0.39 -9.39
C LEU A 33 7.92 -0.27 -10.29
N THR A 34 8.00 0.81 -11.08
CA THR A 34 9.14 1.03 -11.99
C THR A 34 10.21 1.90 -11.33
N ASN A 35 11.48 1.71 -11.72
CA ASN A 35 12.61 2.48 -11.20
C ASN A 35 12.57 3.98 -11.55
N SER A 36 11.60 4.43 -12.36
CA SER A 36 11.41 5.86 -12.67
C SER A 36 10.64 6.63 -11.59
N GLY A 37 10.21 5.95 -10.53
CA GLY A 37 9.28 6.48 -9.53
C GLY A 37 7.82 6.45 -9.99
N ASN A 38 7.54 6.40 -11.29
CA ASN A 38 6.18 6.12 -11.76
C ASN A 38 5.80 4.67 -11.47
N GLY A 39 4.57 4.47 -11.04
CA GLY A 39 4.00 3.16 -10.82
C GLY A 39 2.49 3.18 -10.88
N SER A 40 1.90 2.03 -10.63
CA SER A 40 0.46 1.91 -10.46
C SER A 40 0.13 0.72 -9.56
N PHE A 41 -1.09 0.71 -9.02
CA PHE A 41 -1.65 -0.50 -8.46
C PHE A 41 -3.06 -0.73 -8.99
N ILE A 42 -3.45 -2.01 -9.05
CA ILE A 42 -4.78 -2.46 -9.44
C ILE A 42 -5.43 -3.07 -8.20
N LEU A 43 -6.58 -2.53 -7.80
CA LEU A 43 -7.46 -3.15 -6.82
C LEU A 43 -8.45 -4.07 -7.57
N SER A 44 -8.63 -5.27 -7.06
CA SER A 44 -9.52 -6.28 -7.66
C SER A 44 -11.00 -6.05 -7.32
N GLY A 45 -11.31 -5.22 -6.32
CA GLY A 45 -12.68 -4.99 -5.85
C GLY A 45 -13.29 -6.14 -5.05
N GLY A 46 -12.50 -7.12 -4.62
CA GLY A 46 -13.01 -8.35 -3.99
C GLY A 46 -13.51 -8.24 -2.53
N GLY A 47 -13.53 -7.05 -1.93
CA GLY A 47 -13.97 -6.82 -0.55
C GLY A 47 -15.22 -5.94 -0.47
N GLU A 48 -15.96 -6.02 0.64
CA GLU A 48 -17.13 -5.18 0.86
C GLU A 48 -16.75 -3.68 0.86
N GLY A 49 -17.43 -2.90 0.01
CA GLY A 49 -17.11 -1.47 -0.20
C GLY A 49 -15.84 -1.20 -1.02
N CYS A 50 -15.17 -2.23 -1.55
CA CYS A 50 -13.98 -2.07 -2.37
C CYS A 50 -14.34 -1.94 -3.85
N VAL A 51 -13.88 -0.87 -4.51
CA VAL A 51 -14.10 -0.65 -5.93
C VAL A 51 -12.88 -1.14 -6.71
N ALA A 52 -13.12 -1.94 -7.76
CA ALA A 52 -12.06 -2.31 -8.68
C ALA A 52 -11.59 -1.08 -9.46
N LYS A 53 -10.28 -0.79 -9.42
CA LYS A 53 -9.70 0.37 -10.09
C LYS A 53 -8.22 0.21 -10.33
N THR A 54 -7.71 0.98 -11.28
CA THR A 54 -6.27 1.21 -11.48
C THR A 54 -5.94 2.59 -10.96
N GLN A 55 -4.98 2.69 -10.05
CA GLN A 55 -4.49 3.95 -9.50
C GLN A 55 -3.06 4.18 -9.96
N SER A 56 -2.82 5.29 -10.66
CA SER A 56 -1.48 5.79 -10.93
C SER A 56 -0.84 6.35 -9.66
N ILE A 57 0.44 6.07 -9.45
CA ILE A 57 1.19 6.54 -8.29
C ILE A 57 2.57 7.07 -8.69
N PHE A 58 3.11 7.96 -7.86
CA PHE A 58 4.54 8.26 -7.83
C PHE A 58 5.11 7.76 -6.50
N TRP A 59 6.13 6.91 -6.55
CA TRP A 59 6.62 6.18 -5.39
C TRP A 59 8.15 6.25 -5.27
N SER A 60 8.63 6.01 -4.06
CA SER A 60 10.04 5.81 -3.78
C SER A 60 10.22 4.86 -2.60
N ALA A 61 11.35 4.17 -2.55
CA ALA A 61 11.72 3.33 -1.42
C ALA A 61 13.17 3.57 -1.02
N SER A 62 13.43 3.49 0.28
CA SER A 62 14.77 3.48 0.87
C SER A 62 14.86 2.28 1.82
N PRO A 63 15.52 1.18 1.40
CA PRO A 63 15.78 0.04 2.29
C PRO A 63 16.63 0.41 3.51
N ALA A 64 17.58 1.35 3.35
CA ALA A 64 18.41 1.83 4.44
C ALA A 64 17.58 2.54 5.52
N ASP A 65 16.60 3.36 5.10
CA ASP A 65 15.71 4.09 6.01
C ASP A 65 14.41 3.32 6.32
N GLN A 66 14.33 2.05 5.91
CA GLN A 66 13.14 1.19 6.02
C GLN A 66 11.85 1.91 5.61
N THR A 67 11.89 2.67 4.52
CA THR A 67 10.78 3.53 4.11
C THR A 67 10.30 3.17 2.72
N PHE A 68 8.99 3.05 2.57
CA PHE A 68 8.29 3.07 1.30
C PHE A 68 7.28 4.20 1.34
N GLN A 69 7.25 5.03 0.30
CA GLN A 69 6.31 6.15 0.25
C GLN A 69 5.77 6.34 -1.16
N PHE A 70 4.53 6.79 -1.26
CA PHE A 70 3.93 7.05 -2.55
C PHE A 70 2.85 8.13 -2.46
N LYS A 71 2.56 8.74 -3.60
CA LYS A 71 1.45 9.66 -3.81
C LYS A 71 0.53 9.06 -4.86
N LYS A 72 -0.79 9.25 -4.69
CA LYS A 72 -1.77 8.95 -5.75
C LYS A 72 -1.72 10.09 -6.76
N LEU A 73 -1.84 9.76 -8.04
CA LEU A 73 -1.93 10.72 -9.12
C LEU A 73 -3.29 10.57 -9.80
N GLU A 74 -4.00 11.68 -9.94
CA GLU A 74 -5.20 11.76 -10.77
C GLU A 74 -4.82 12.09 -12.23
N GLU A 75 -5.80 12.03 -13.13
CA GLU A 75 -5.58 12.33 -14.54
C GLU A 75 -5.10 13.79 -14.72
N GLY A 76 -3.94 13.94 -15.37
CA GLY A 76 -3.33 15.25 -15.61
C GLY A 76 -2.42 15.77 -14.48
N ASP A 77 -2.35 15.08 -13.34
CA ASP A 77 -1.50 15.48 -12.24
C ASP A 77 -0.01 15.36 -12.56
N LYS A 78 0.76 16.32 -12.05
CA LYS A 78 2.22 16.21 -11.96
C LYS A 78 2.58 15.92 -10.52
N ALA A 79 3.39 14.88 -10.27
CA ALA A 79 3.75 14.45 -8.91
C ALA A 79 4.32 15.57 -8.02
N LYS A 80 4.98 16.58 -8.61
CA LYS A 80 5.50 17.77 -7.89
C LYS A 80 4.44 18.73 -7.37
N ASN A 81 3.21 18.63 -7.87
CA ASN A 81 2.06 19.46 -7.49
C ASN A 81 1.10 18.70 -6.55
N VAL A 82 1.38 17.43 -6.24
CA VAL A 82 0.59 16.62 -5.32
C VAL A 82 1.25 16.70 -3.95
N ASP A 83 0.60 17.29 -2.97
CA ASP A 83 1.19 17.52 -1.65
C ASP A 83 0.82 16.44 -0.62
N GLU A 84 -0.13 15.57 -0.94
CA GLU A 84 -0.55 14.47 -0.10
C GLU A 84 0.10 13.14 -0.51
N GLY A 85 0.34 12.27 0.46
CA GLY A 85 0.95 10.97 0.22
C GLY A 85 0.88 10.06 1.43
N TYR A 86 1.36 8.84 1.23
CA TYR A 86 1.38 7.78 2.22
C TYR A 86 2.82 7.35 2.46
N ARG A 87 3.13 7.06 3.73
CA ARG A 87 4.42 6.51 4.15
C ARG A 87 4.19 5.22 4.93
N LEU A 88 4.93 4.20 4.55
CA LEU A 88 4.90 2.86 5.10
C LEU A 88 6.32 2.47 5.51
N VAL A 89 6.42 1.56 6.46
CA VAL A 89 7.68 0.91 6.82
C VAL A 89 7.95 -0.18 5.79
N LEU A 90 9.10 -0.11 5.12
CA LEU A 90 9.63 -1.16 4.27
C LEU A 90 10.31 -2.21 5.17
N SER A 91 9.52 -3.20 5.60
CA SER A 91 10.00 -4.24 6.52
C SER A 91 10.92 -5.25 5.83
N SER A 92 10.65 -5.56 4.55
CA SER A 92 11.54 -6.38 3.72
C SER A 92 11.26 -6.14 2.23
N ALA A 93 12.30 -6.28 1.41
CA ALA A 93 12.20 -6.34 -0.04
C ALA A 93 13.28 -7.28 -0.57
N THR A 94 12.84 -8.38 -1.18
CA THR A 94 13.68 -9.37 -1.85
C THR A 94 13.32 -9.41 -3.34
N GLY A 95 13.97 -10.28 -4.12
CA GLY A 95 13.64 -10.45 -5.54
C GLY A 95 12.22 -10.96 -5.81
N ASP A 96 11.62 -11.64 -4.83
CA ASP A 96 10.33 -12.34 -4.98
C ASP A 96 9.25 -11.85 -4.02
N THR A 97 9.63 -11.21 -2.91
CA THR A 97 8.70 -10.77 -1.86
C THR A 97 8.98 -9.35 -1.40
N MET A 98 7.93 -8.65 -0.96
CA MET A 98 8.04 -7.36 -0.30
C MET A 98 7.04 -7.30 0.85
N VAL A 99 7.41 -6.71 1.98
CA VAL A 99 6.53 -6.53 3.13
C VAL A 99 6.52 -5.06 3.52
N LEU A 100 5.35 -4.45 3.45
CA LEU A 100 5.12 -3.06 3.88
C LEU A 100 4.24 -3.05 5.12
N LYS A 101 4.58 -2.23 6.12
CA LYS A 101 3.77 -2.05 7.32
C LYS A 101 3.29 -0.61 7.45
N SER A 102 2.01 -0.43 7.68
CA SER A 102 1.45 0.86 8.08
C SER A 102 1.26 0.86 9.59
N PRO A 103 1.93 1.74 10.33
CA PRO A 103 1.63 1.91 11.75
C PRO A 103 0.21 2.46 11.89
N ILE A 104 -0.49 1.97 12.91
CA ILE A 104 -1.77 2.51 13.35
C ILE A 104 -1.77 2.60 14.88
N GLU A 105 -2.43 3.60 15.41
CA GLU A 105 -2.65 3.73 16.85
C GLU A 105 -3.85 2.86 17.24
N TYR A 106 -3.66 1.97 18.20
CA TYR A 106 -4.73 1.14 18.73
C TYR A 106 -4.62 1.05 20.25
N GLY A 107 -5.51 1.77 20.94
CA GLY A 107 -5.39 1.98 22.38
C GLY A 107 -4.10 2.73 22.73
N ASN A 108 -3.28 2.15 23.60
CA ASN A 108 -2.01 2.74 24.05
C ASN A 108 -0.78 2.11 23.36
N ALA A 109 -0.97 1.36 22.29
CA ALA A 109 0.09 0.66 21.57
C ALA A 109 0.06 0.94 20.07
N THR A 110 1.22 0.81 19.42
CA THR A 110 1.32 0.81 17.97
C THR A 110 1.04 -0.59 17.43
N ALA A 111 0.02 -0.70 16.59
CA ALA A 111 -0.30 -1.88 15.82
C ALA A 111 0.03 -1.64 14.34
N TYR A 112 -0.11 -2.66 13.50
CA TYR A 112 0.20 -2.55 12.07
C TYR A 112 -0.84 -3.21 11.17
N VAL A 113 -1.14 -2.53 10.06
CA VAL A 113 -1.66 -3.17 8.85
C VAL A 113 -0.46 -3.58 8.01
N VAL A 114 -0.40 -4.84 7.61
CA VAL A 114 0.74 -5.42 6.89
C VAL A 114 0.31 -5.83 5.49
N LEU A 115 1.00 -5.30 4.48
CA LEU A 115 0.87 -5.70 3.09
C LEU A 115 2.00 -6.65 2.73
N ASN A 116 1.65 -7.91 2.46
CA ASN A 116 2.57 -8.95 2.02
C ASN A 116 2.44 -9.12 0.51
N PHE A 117 3.52 -8.87 -0.22
CA PHE A 117 3.58 -8.99 -1.66
C PHE A 117 4.39 -10.19 -2.07
N THR A 118 3.88 -10.90 -3.09
CA THR A 118 4.66 -11.82 -3.91
C THR A 118 4.75 -11.26 -5.32
N LYS A 119 5.87 -11.51 -5.98
CA LYS A 119 6.07 -11.15 -7.38
C LYS A 119 4.95 -11.75 -8.23
N ALA A 120 4.32 -10.92 -9.07
CA ALA A 120 3.40 -11.45 -10.06
C ALA A 120 4.22 -12.24 -11.10
N THR A 121 4.01 -13.53 -11.17
CA THR A 121 4.48 -14.34 -12.32
C THR A 121 3.74 -13.86 -13.56
N LYS A 122 4.50 -13.61 -14.64
CA LYS A 122 3.94 -13.34 -15.97
C LYS A 122 3.22 -14.57 -16.51
#